data_AF-A0A0C3G007-F1
#
_entry.id   AF-A0A0C3G007-F1
#
_cell.length_a   1.000
_cell.length_b   1.000
_cell.length_c   1.000
_cell.angle_alpha   90.00
_cell.angle_beta   90.00
_cell.angle_gamma   90.00
#
_symmetry.space_group_name_H-M   'P 1'
#
loop_
_entity.id
_entity.type
_entity.pdbx_description
1 polymer ?
#
loop_
_entity_poly.entity_id
_entity_poly.type
_entity_poly.pdbx_seq_one_letter_code
_entity_poly.pdbx_strand_id
1 'polypeptide(L)'
;DTHEAVLRWPHIDAKEVIVSGDFDQWSNSVHLAKDESGFAAKVKIPWGAKVEYKFLVDGQWKTSDAPVETDPSGRYTNNVFIAPPKPVSSVSAAISYVASGLGAA
;
A
#
# COMPACT_ATOMS: atom_id res chain seq x y z
N ASP A 1 -9.80 -3.06 9.49
CA ASP A 1 -10.17 -2.00 8.53
C ASP A 1 -8.95 -1.67 7.70
N THR A 2 -9.08 -1.58 6.37
CA THR A 2 -7.94 -1.57 5.44
C THR A 2 -8.16 -0.60 4.28
N HIS A 3 -7.07 0.02 3.83
CA HIS A 3 -6.92 0.72 2.57
C HIS A 3 -6.61 -0.29 1.44
N GLU A 4 -7.25 -0.13 0.28
CA GLU A 4 -6.88 -0.85 -0.94
C GLU A 4 -5.79 -0.08 -1.67
N ALA A 5 -4.58 -0.64 -1.72
CA ALA A 5 -3.45 -0.08 -2.45
C ALA A 5 -3.23 -0.83 -3.77
N VAL A 6 -2.84 -0.09 -4.82
CA VAL A 6 -2.42 -0.68 -6.09
C VAL A 6 -0.89 -0.66 -6.14
N LEU A 7 -0.28 -1.85 -6.18
CA LEU A 7 1.16 -2.00 -6.36
C LEU A 7 1.43 -2.35 -7.81
N ARG A 8 2.35 -1.60 -8.46
CA ARG A 8 2.67 -1.72 -9.89
C ARG A 8 4.13 -2.05 -10.11
N TRP A 9 4.38 -2.98 -11.04
CA TRP A 9 5.66 -3.17 -11.72
C TRP A 9 5.57 -2.57 -13.13
N PRO A 10 6.32 -1.49 -13.45
CA PRO A 10 6.08 -0.66 -14.64
C PRO A 10 6.72 -1.20 -15.93
N HIS A 11 7.21 -2.45 -15.95
CA HIS A 11 7.85 -3.03 -17.12
C HIS A 11 7.04 -4.20 -17.70
N ILE A 12 6.93 -4.24 -19.02
CA ILE A 12 6.10 -5.20 -19.77
C ILE A 12 6.87 -6.46 -20.22
N ASP A 13 8.18 -6.49 -20.05
CA ASP A 13 9.09 -7.52 -20.57
C ASP A 13 9.17 -8.78 -19.70
N ALA A 14 8.57 -8.76 -18.50
CA ALA A 14 8.46 -9.94 -17.64
C ALA A 14 7.41 -10.95 -18.15
N LYS A 15 7.61 -12.23 -17.80
CA LYS A 15 6.61 -13.30 -18.01
C LYS A 15 5.70 -13.42 -16.79
N GLU A 16 6.28 -13.35 -15.60
CA GLU A 16 5.55 -13.44 -14.33
C GLU A 16 6.07 -12.40 -13.34
N VAL A 17 5.13 -11.77 -12.64
CA VAL A 17 5.43 -10.88 -11.53
C VAL A 17 4.55 -11.25 -10.34
N ILE A 18 5.20 -11.54 -9.22
CA ILE A 18 4.58 -11.71 -7.91
C ILE A 18 5.04 -10.56 -7.03
N VAL A 19 4.15 -10.03 -6.20
CA VAL A 19 4.53 -9.13 -5.11
C VAL A 19 4.35 -9.85 -3.79
N SER A 20 5.31 -9.66 -2.88
CA SER A 20 5.22 -10.18 -1.53
C SER A 20 5.70 -9.14 -0.54
N GLY A 21 5.14 -9.14 0.66
CA GLY A 21 5.42 -8.13 1.67
C GLY A 21 4.67 -8.42 2.96
N ASP A 22 4.60 -7.42 3.84
CA ASP A 22 3.99 -7.61 5.17
C ASP A 22 2.50 -8.02 5.10
N PHE A 23 1.79 -7.54 4.08
CA PHE A 23 0.37 -7.83 3.85
C PHE A 23 0.07 -9.29 3.50
N ASP A 24 1.07 -10.04 3.04
CA ASP A 24 0.95 -11.48 2.74
C ASP A 24 1.95 -12.33 3.52
N GLN A 25 2.56 -11.76 4.56
CA GLN A 25 3.55 -12.42 5.40
C GLN A 25 4.74 -12.98 4.61
N TRP A 26 5.12 -12.30 3.53
CA TRP A 26 6.24 -12.70 2.67
C TRP A 26 6.07 -14.11 2.05
N SER A 27 4.83 -14.51 1.75
CA SER A 27 4.48 -15.86 1.28
C SER A 27 4.43 -16.03 -0.25
N ASN A 28 4.70 -14.97 -1.02
CA ASN A 28 4.61 -14.97 -2.49
C ASN A 28 3.21 -15.30 -3.03
N SER A 29 2.17 -14.85 -2.35
CA SER A 29 0.79 -15.26 -2.65
C SER A 29 0.07 -14.37 -3.67
N VAL A 30 0.63 -13.21 -4.02
CA VAL A 30 -0.04 -12.18 -4.82
C VAL A 30 0.58 -12.06 -6.22
N HIS A 31 -0.01 -12.74 -7.21
CA HIS A 31 0.34 -12.57 -8.62
C HIS A 31 -0.24 -11.28 -9.19
N LEU A 32 0.54 -10.56 -10.00
CA LEU A 32 0.07 -9.34 -10.65
C LEU A 32 -0.55 -9.65 -12.02
N ALA A 33 -1.62 -8.94 -12.35
CA ALA A 33 -2.21 -8.96 -13.67
C ALA A 33 -1.42 -8.06 -14.63
N LYS A 34 -1.15 -8.54 -15.85
CA LYS A 34 -0.45 -7.78 -16.90
C LYS A 34 -1.44 -6.90 -17.68
N ASP A 35 -1.04 -5.67 -17.95
CA ASP A 35 -1.72 -4.72 -18.84
C ASP A 35 -0.72 -4.04 -19.79
N GLU A 36 -1.19 -3.10 -20.61
CA GLU A 36 -0.38 -2.36 -21.59
C GLU A 36 0.75 -1.52 -20.97
N SER A 37 0.66 -1.25 -19.67
CA SER A 37 1.58 -0.40 -18.92
C SER A 37 2.42 -1.16 -17.88
N GLY A 38 2.39 -2.50 -17.89
CA GLY A 38 3.16 -3.35 -16.98
C GLY A 38 2.28 -4.34 -16.23
N PHE A 39 2.51 -4.48 -14.93
CA PHE A 39 1.80 -5.43 -14.08
C PHE A 39 1.27 -4.71 -12.83
N ALA A 40 0.07 -5.07 -12.37
CA ALA A 40 -0.50 -4.50 -11.15
C ALA A 40 -1.31 -5.51 -10.32
N ALA A 41 -1.34 -5.30 -9.00
CA ALA A 41 -2.22 -6.01 -8.08
C ALA A 41 -2.80 -5.06 -7.03
N LYS A 42 -4.00 -5.38 -6.56
CA LYS A 42 -4.65 -4.72 -5.43
C LYS A 42 -4.35 -5.49 -4.16
N VAL A 43 -3.87 -4.81 -3.12
CA VAL A 43 -3.58 -5.38 -1.81
C VAL A 43 -4.30 -4.60 -0.71
N LYS A 44 -4.64 -5.29 0.38
CA LYS A 44 -5.28 -4.68 1.55
C LYS A 44 -4.22 -4.38 2.60
N ILE A 45 -4.06 -3.10 2.94
CA ILE A 45 -3.09 -2.63 3.93
C ILE A 45 -3.86 -1.89 5.02
N PRO A 46 -3.58 -2.09 6.33
CA PRO A 46 -4.22 -1.30 7.37
C PRO A 46 -4.00 0.21 7.16
N TRP A 47 -5.02 1.03 7.37
CA TRP A 47 -4.90 2.49 7.24
C TRP A 47 -3.78 3.03 8.13
N GLY A 48 -2.99 3.98 7.63
CA GLY A 48 -1.86 4.58 8.34
C GLY A 48 -0.65 3.66 8.56
N ALA A 49 -0.70 2.39 8.12
CA ALA A 49 0.42 1.48 8.26
C ALA A 49 1.50 1.72 7.20
N LYS A 50 2.75 1.56 7.60
CA LYS A 50 3.87 1.34 6.69
C LYS A 50 4.02 -0.16 6.45
N VAL A 51 4.22 -0.56 5.19
CA VAL A 51 4.57 -1.94 4.83
C VAL A 51 5.79 -1.97 3.94
N GLU A 52 6.59 -3.01 4.10
CA GLU A 52 7.64 -3.38 3.16
C GLU A 52 7.13 -4.43 2.18
N TYR A 53 7.63 -4.36 0.95
CA TYR A 53 7.31 -5.32 -0.10
C TYR A 53 8.43 -5.40 -1.14
N LYS A 54 8.41 -6.46 -1.94
CA LYS A 54 9.33 -6.66 -3.07
C LYS A 54 8.68 -7.47 -4.17
N PHE A 55 9.17 -7.33 -5.39
CA PHE A 55 8.67 -8.07 -6.54
C PHE A 55 9.58 -9.26 -6.86
N LEU A 56 8.98 -10.42 -7.07
CA LEU A 56 9.63 -11.56 -7.69
C LEU A 56 9.30 -11.51 -9.20
N VAL A 57 10.24 -11.02 -10.00
CA VAL A 57 10.10 -10.82 -11.45
C VAL A 57 10.89 -11.90 -12.15
N ASP A 58 10.18 -12.82 -12.82
CA ASP A 58 10.78 -14.01 -13.45
C ASP A 58 11.73 -14.77 -12.49
N GLY A 59 11.30 -14.93 -11.23
CA GLY A 59 12.07 -15.63 -10.19
C GLY A 59 13.21 -14.82 -9.57
N GLN A 60 13.35 -13.53 -9.90
CA GLN A 60 14.39 -12.65 -9.35
C GLN A 60 13.77 -11.55 -8.48
N TRP A 61 14.31 -11.36 -7.27
CA TRP A 61 13.87 -10.32 -6.37
C TRP A 61 14.32 -8.93 -6.85
N LYS A 62 13.37 -8.05 -7.15
CA LYS A 62 13.59 -6.69 -7.64
C LYS A 62 12.76 -5.67 -6.88
N THR A 63 13.30 -4.47 -6.75
CA THR A 63 12.54 -3.28 -6.34
C THR A 63 12.07 -2.52 -7.58
N SER A 64 10.91 -1.88 -7.50
CA SER A 64 10.49 -0.88 -8.50
C SER A 64 11.05 0.51 -8.16
N ASP A 65 10.70 1.51 -8.96
CA ASP A 65 11.05 2.93 -8.75
C ASP A 65 10.32 3.59 -7.56
N ALA A 66 9.45 2.84 -6.86
CA ALA A 66 8.83 3.30 -5.63
C ALA A 66 9.90 3.48 -4.52
N PRO A 67 9.63 4.28 -3.46
CA PRO A 67 10.54 4.44 -2.33
C PRO A 67 11.04 3.09 -1.79
N VAL A 68 12.30 3.04 -1.39
CA VAL A 68 12.92 1.86 -0.80
C VAL A 68 13.52 2.17 0.57
N GLU A 69 13.58 1.16 1.42
CA GLU A 69 14.36 1.17 2.65
C GLU A 69 15.34 0.00 2.64
N THR A 70 16.53 0.26 3.17
CA THR A 70 17.58 -0.75 3.37
C THR A 70 17.66 -1.07 4.85
N ASP A 71 17.70 -2.36 5.18
CA ASP A 71 17.80 -2.79 6.56
C ASP A 71 19.13 -2.34 7.20
N PRO A 72 19.25 -2.26 8.54
CA PRO A 72 20.47 -1.80 9.19
C PRO A 72 21.73 -2.60 8.86
N SER A 73 21.59 -3.87 8.44
CA SER A 73 22.72 -4.70 8.02
C SER A 73 23.18 -4.44 6.58
N GLY A 74 22.41 -3.67 5.80
CA GLY A 74 22.70 -3.39 4.38
C GLY A 74 22.45 -4.57 3.44
N ARG A 75 21.85 -5.66 3.93
CA ARG A 75 21.69 -6.92 3.18
C ARG A 75 20.40 -6.95 2.37
N TYR A 76 19.36 -6.28 2.85
CA TYR A 76 18.04 -6.29 2.25
C TYR A 76 17.61 -4.87 1.93
N THR A 77 17.13 -4.67 0.70
CA THR A 77 16.48 -3.45 0.26
C THR A 77 15.13 -3.82 -0.32
N ASN A 78 14.07 -3.22 0.23
CA ASN A 78 12.67 -3.47 -0.08
C ASN A 78 11.98 -2.17 -0.48
N ASN A 79 10.94 -2.24 -1.32
CA ASN A 79 10.07 -1.09 -1.53
C ASN A 79 9.21 -0.86 -0.27
N VAL A 80 8.81 0.40 -0.07
CA VAL A 80 8.00 0.83 1.07
C VAL A 80 6.74 1.52 0.60
N PHE A 81 5.60 1.13 1.16
CA PHE A 81 4.33 1.80 0.98
C PHE A 81 3.79 2.28 2.32
N ILE A 82 3.39 3.56 2.39
CA ILE A 82 2.73 4.13 3.56
C ILE A 82 1.27 4.36 3.19
N ALA A 83 0.37 3.60 3.83
CA ALA A 83 -1.05 3.79 3.65
C ALA A 83 -1.48 5.16 4.20
N PRO A 84 -2.39 5.87 3.51
CA PRO A 84 -2.91 7.14 4.00
C PRO A 84 -3.62 6.97 5.36
N PRO A 85 -3.80 8.05 6.13
CA PRO A 85 -4.64 8.01 7.32
C PRO A 85 -6.08 7.66 6.94
N LYS A 86 -6.78 6.99 7.85
CA LYS A 86 -8.19 6.66 7.65
C LYS A 86 -9.00 7.96 7.50
N PRO A 87 -9.84 8.11 6.46
CA PRO A 87 -10.75 9.24 6.36
C PRO A 87 -11.65 9.28 7.60
N VAL A 88 -11.65 10.39 8.31
CA VAL A 88 -12.65 10.62 9.37
C VAL A 88 -14.00 10.83 8.70
N SER A 89 -14.92 9.87 8.86
CA SER A 89 -16.30 10.03 8.38
C SER A 89 -16.90 11.29 9.03
N SER A 90 -17.08 12.35 8.23
CA SER A 90 -17.49 13.68 8.68
C SER A 90 -18.98 13.77 9.03
N VAL A 91 -19.45 12.93 9.96
CA VAL A 91 -20.83 12.99 10.48
C VAL A 91 -20.87 13.39 11.96
N SER A 92 -19.77 13.22 12.72
CA SER A 92 -19.78 13.50 14.16
C SER A 92 -19.33 14.93 14.54
N ALA A 93 -18.54 15.61 13.70
CA ALA A 93 -18.03 16.95 14.01
C ALA A 93 -19.10 18.06 13.91
N ALA A 94 -20.19 17.84 13.18
CA ALA A 94 -21.22 18.86 12.93
C ALA A 94 -22.24 19.02 14.08
N ILE A 95 -22.34 18.06 15.00
CA ILE A 95 -23.40 18.07 16.04
C ILE A 95 -22.99 18.92 17.26
N SER A 96 -21.70 19.21 17.44
CA SER A 96 -21.25 20.03 18.57
C SER A 96 -21.49 21.54 18.37
N TYR A 97 -21.72 22.01 17.13
CA TYR A 97 -21.91 23.44 16.85
C TYR A 97 -23.37 23.91 16.97
N VAL A 98 -24.35 23.02 16.84
CA VAL A 98 -25.78 23.37 16.90
C VAL A 98 -26.34 23.42 18.33
N ALA A 99 -25.65 22.83 19.31
CA ALA A 99 -26.08 22.81 20.70
C ALA A 99 -25.67 24.06 21.51
N SER A 100 -24.84 24.95 20.96
CA SER A 100 -24.39 26.18 21.65
C SER A 100 -25.22 27.42 21.33
N GLY A 101 -26.25 27.30 20.47
CA GLY A 101 -26.88 28.44 19.79
C GLY A 101 -28.29 28.86 20.24
N LEU A 102 -28.89 28.26 21.27
CA LEU A 102 -30.14 28.79 21.85
C LEU A 102 -30.01 28.93 23.36
N GLY A 103 -29.61 30.12 23.78
CA GLY A 103 -29.61 30.53 25.17
C GLY A 103 -29.09 31.94 25.34
N ALA A 104 -29.87 32.94 24.95
CA ALA A 104 -29.90 34.26 25.62
C ALA A 104 -30.91 35.21 24.97
N ALA A 105 -31.75 35.78 25.86
CA ALA A 105 -32.56 37.00 25.78
C ALA A 105 -33.81 37.01 24.91
#